data_AF-A0A7S2A0C0-F1
#
_entry.id   AF-A0A7S2A0C0-F1
#
_cell.length_a   1.000
_cell.length_b   1.000
_cell.length_c   1.000
_cell.angle_alpha   90.00
_cell.angle_beta   90.00
_cell.angle_gamma   90.00
#
_symmetry.space_group_name_H-M   'P 1'
#
loop_
_entity.id
_entity.type
_entity.pdbx_description
1 polymer ?
#
loop_
_entity_poly.entity_id
_entity_poly.type
_entity_poly.pdbx_seq_one_letter_code
_entity_poly.pdbx_strand_id
1 'polypeptide(L)'
;ELFRRLSDEDGSDNKAGARTGAGCTKPVSEFKLRRTPRSILELLMSVYSKLTNEELREEVKTFVFAGSETTGTAINLTIFAMCTHPRGEEIKKRLYEEVLEIWPDTSVPLSVDVVNNMPYLDAVLKEVLRVYPPVGVIHRTVSRDFEIEADVIVPKGTMVWLSIYLLHMNPIVWGERAKEFIPERWLGPEERQQV
;
A
#
# COMPACT_ATOMS: atom_id res chain seq x y z
N GLU A 1 -22.86 -18.79 21.58
CA GLU A 1 -23.38 -19.16 22.91
C GLU A 1 -22.91 -18.25 24.06
N LEU A 2 -22.23 -17.13 23.81
CA LEU A 2 -21.85 -16.15 24.85
C LEU A 2 -22.47 -14.75 24.68
N PHE A 3 -23.41 -14.58 23.74
CA PHE A 3 -24.06 -13.29 23.44
C PHE A 3 -25.58 -13.27 23.68
N ARG A 4 -26.10 -14.24 24.43
CA ARG A 4 -27.55 -14.43 24.70
C ARG A 4 -27.89 -14.48 26.21
N ARG A 5 -27.01 -13.97 27.07
CA ARG A 5 -27.14 -14.05 28.55
C ARG A 5 -27.19 -12.69 29.27
N LEU A 6 -27.56 -11.62 28.58
CA LEU A 6 -27.75 -10.29 29.21
C LEU A 6 -29.13 -9.71 28.92
N SER A 7 -30.11 -10.58 28.69
CA SER A 7 -31.52 -10.24 28.65
C SER A 7 -32.19 -11.19 29.63
N ASP A 8 -32.90 -10.63 30.59
CA ASP A 8 -33.66 -11.30 31.66
C ASP A 8 -32.87 -11.53 32.95
N GLU A 9 -32.85 -10.52 33.82
CA GLU A 9 -33.09 -10.70 35.26
C GLU A 9 -33.57 -9.37 35.89
N ASP A 10 -34.89 -9.34 36.11
CA ASP A 10 -35.66 -8.83 37.25
C ASP A 10 -35.45 -7.42 37.82
N GLY A 11 -36.58 -6.70 37.88
CA GLY A 11 -36.78 -5.56 38.75
C GLY A 11 -37.42 -5.93 40.09
N SER A 12 -37.16 -5.12 41.11
CA SER A 12 -38.16 -4.64 42.09
C SER A 12 -37.53 -3.66 43.08
N ASP A 13 -38.09 -2.44 43.10
CA ASP A 13 -38.26 -1.45 44.18
C ASP A 13 -37.41 -1.51 45.47
N ASN A 14 -36.77 -0.38 45.83
CA ASN A 14 -37.26 0.40 46.98
C ASN A 14 -36.79 1.88 47.02
N LYS A 15 -37.66 2.69 47.64
CA LYS A 15 -37.76 4.16 47.69
C LYS A 15 -36.63 4.88 48.45
N ALA A 16 -36.33 6.13 48.06
CA ALA A 16 -36.68 7.37 48.82
C ALA A 16 -35.85 8.61 48.39
N GLY A 17 -36.49 9.78 48.33
CA GLY A 17 -35.81 11.08 48.51
C GLY A 17 -36.03 12.12 47.41
N ALA A 18 -37.02 12.99 47.60
CA ALA A 18 -37.31 14.14 46.75
C ALA A 18 -36.26 15.26 46.85
N ARG A 19 -35.95 15.91 45.72
CA ARG A 19 -36.03 17.39 45.52
C ARG A 19 -35.55 17.85 44.13
N THR A 20 -36.47 18.53 43.44
CA THR A 20 -36.33 19.67 42.51
C THR A 20 -34.93 20.19 42.15
N GLY A 21 -34.67 20.41 40.85
CA GLY A 21 -33.64 21.36 40.41
C GLY A 21 -33.23 21.26 38.94
N ALA A 22 -33.73 22.18 38.12
CA ALA A 22 -33.17 22.71 36.87
C ALA A 22 -32.66 21.72 35.79
N GLY A 23 -33.43 21.62 34.69
CA GLY A 23 -32.93 21.08 33.43
C GLY A 23 -31.71 21.87 32.94
N CYS A 24 -30.60 21.16 32.76
CA CYS A 24 -29.39 21.68 32.13
C CYS A 24 -29.11 20.84 30.87
N THR A 25 -29.91 21.07 29.82
CA THR A 25 -29.58 20.63 28.47
C THR A 25 -28.52 21.58 27.93
N LYS A 26 -27.25 21.36 28.26
CA LYS A 26 -26.17 22.05 27.55
C LYS A 26 -26.07 21.43 26.15
N PRO A 27 -26.14 22.22 25.08
CA PRO A 27 -25.92 21.71 23.73
C PRO A 27 -24.50 21.16 23.66
N VAL A 28 -24.34 20.03 22.98
CA VAL A 28 -23.04 19.46 22.64
C VAL A 28 -22.29 20.54 21.87
N SER A 29 -21.37 21.21 22.57
CA SER A 29 -20.52 22.26 22.03
C SER A 29 -19.84 21.70 20.79
N GLU A 30 -19.95 22.43 19.68
CA GLU A 30 -19.33 22.16 18.39
C GLU A 30 -17.99 21.44 18.54
N PHE A 31 -18.00 20.14 18.27
CA PHE A 31 -16.78 19.42 17.98
C PHE A 31 -16.30 19.97 16.63
N LYS A 32 -15.49 21.02 16.67
CA LYS A 32 -14.77 21.51 15.50
C LYS A 32 -13.93 20.33 15.01
N LEU A 33 -14.44 19.62 14.00
CA LEU A 33 -13.63 18.71 13.21
C LEU A 33 -12.48 19.55 12.67
N ARG A 34 -11.32 19.45 13.34
CA ARG A 34 -10.02 19.79 12.79
C ARG A 34 -10.01 19.12 11.42
N ARG A 35 -9.95 19.88 10.31
CA ARG A 35 -10.02 19.32 8.95
C ARG A 35 -9.07 18.14 8.87
N THR A 36 -9.62 16.94 9.01
CA THR A 36 -8.88 15.70 8.93
C THR A 36 -8.40 15.60 7.49
N PRO A 37 -7.22 15.02 7.23
CA PRO A 37 -6.93 14.58 5.87
C PRO A 37 -8.12 13.73 5.42
N ARG A 38 -8.73 14.10 4.29
CA ARG A 38 -9.96 13.44 3.83
C ARG A 38 -9.67 11.95 3.74
N SER A 39 -10.44 11.15 4.48
CA SER A 39 -10.32 9.69 4.38
C SER A 39 -10.59 9.26 2.93
N ILE A 40 -10.08 8.10 2.51
CA ILE A 40 -10.39 7.59 1.16
C ILE A 40 -11.90 7.51 0.92
N LEU A 41 -12.68 7.18 1.95
CA LEU A 41 -14.15 7.19 1.92
C LEU A 41 -14.70 8.59 1.66
N GLU A 42 -14.20 9.60 2.37
CA GLU A 42 -14.62 11.00 2.19
C GLU A 42 -14.25 11.53 0.80
N LEU A 43 -13.08 11.13 0.28
CA LEU A 43 -12.68 11.45 -1.08
C LEU A 43 -13.63 10.78 -2.10
N LEU A 44 -13.92 9.49 -1.94
CA LEU A 44 -14.83 8.75 -2.82
C LEU A 44 -16.24 9.35 -2.79
N MET A 45 -16.77 9.69 -1.62
CA MET A 45 -18.05 10.39 -1.51
C MET A 45 -18.04 11.76 -2.21
N SER A 46 -16.91 12.48 -2.17
CA SER A 46 -16.79 13.81 -2.80
C SER A 46 -16.64 13.76 -4.33
N VAL A 47 -15.99 12.71 -4.86
CA VAL A 47 -15.71 12.56 -6.29
C VAL A 47 -16.84 11.79 -6.99
N TYR A 48 -17.42 10.82 -6.31
CA TYR A 48 -18.44 9.92 -6.86
C TYR A 48 -19.82 10.20 -6.25
N SER A 49 -20.38 11.37 -6.57
CA SER A 49 -21.74 11.76 -6.18
C SER A 49 -22.87 10.91 -6.80
N LYS A 50 -22.51 9.90 -7.61
CA LYS A 50 -23.44 9.04 -8.35
C LYS A 50 -23.44 7.57 -7.89
N LEU A 51 -22.56 7.17 -6.98
CA LEU A 51 -22.55 5.79 -6.48
C LEU A 51 -23.59 5.61 -5.38
N THR A 52 -24.27 4.47 -5.42
CA THR A 52 -25.10 4.00 -4.31
C THR A 52 -24.22 3.63 -3.11
N ASN A 53 -24.82 3.55 -1.92
CA ASN A 53 -24.10 3.12 -0.71
C ASN A 53 -23.52 1.70 -0.83
N GLU A 54 -24.09 0.85 -1.69
CA GLU A 54 -23.60 -0.50 -1.94
C GLU A 54 -22.37 -0.48 -2.83
N GLU A 55 -22.43 0.22 -3.98
CA GLU A 55 -21.28 0.38 -4.86
C GLU A 55 -20.11 1.07 -4.15
N LEU A 56 -20.38 2.11 -3.34
CA LEU A 56 -19.35 2.77 -2.54
C LEU A 56 -18.67 1.79 -1.57
N ARG A 57 -19.43 0.88 -0.95
CA ARG A 57 -18.88 -0.13 -0.05
C ARG A 57 -18.00 -1.12 -0.80
N GLU A 58 -18.42 -1.57 -1.98
CA GLU A 58 -17.64 -2.50 -2.80
C GLU A 58 -16.36 -1.86 -3.35
N GLU A 59 -16.40 -0.59 -3.75
CA GLU A 59 -15.21 0.16 -4.15
C GLU A 59 -14.22 0.31 -2.99
N VAL A 60 -14.69 0.70 -1.80
CA VAL A 60 -13.84 0.81 -0.61
C VAL A 60 -13.17 -0.51 -0.27
N LYS A 61 -13.92 -1.62 -0.32
CA LYS A 61 -13.35 -2.97 -0.12
C LYS A 61 -12.27 -3.27 -1.16
N THR A 62 -12.51 -2.93 -2.41
CA THR A 62 -11.56 -3.16 -3.51
C THR A 62 -10.25 -2.40 -3.28
N PHE A 63 -10.32 -1.11 -2.92
CA PHE A 63 -9.11 -0.33 -2.61
C PHE A 63 -8.31 -0.89 -1.43
N VAL A 64 -9.00 -1.27 -0.35
CA VAL A 64 -8.35 -1.83 0.83
C VAL A 64 -7.67 -3.16 0.48
N PHE A 65 -8.36 -4.04 -0.24
CA PHE A 65 -7.82 -5.34 -0.63
C PHE A 65 -6.62 -5.20 -1.57
N ALA A 66 -6.78 -4.45 -2.68
CA ALA A 66 -5.73 -4.28 -3.68
C ALA A 66 -4.48 -3.59 -3.11
N GLY A 67 -4.67 -2.61 -2.22
CA GLY A 67 -3.57 -1.90 -1.58
C GLY A 67 -2.87 -2.69 -0.47
N SER A 68 -3.60 -3.52 0.28
CA SER A 68 -3.04 -4.23 1.45
C SER A 68 -2.18 -5.42 1.05
N GLU A 69 -2.70 -6.32 0.21
CA GLU A 69 -2.00 -7.57 -0.15
C GLU A 69 -0.71 -7.29 -0.92
N THR A 70 -0.75 -6.37 -1.90
CA THR A 70 0.40 -6.03 -2.74
C THR A 70 1.50 -5.33 -1.94
N THR A 71 1.13 -4.32 -1.13
CA THR A 71 2.08 -3.58 -0.30
C THR A 71 2.68 -4.46 0.80
N GLY A 72 1.84 -5.26 1.47
CA GLY A 72 2.32 -6.21 2.50
C GLY A 72 3.30 -7.22 1.93
N THR A 73 3.01 -7.75 0.74
CA THR A 73 3.92 -8.65 0.02
C THR A 73 5.22 -7.95 -0.35
N ALA A 74 5.17 -6.72 -0.87
CA ALA A 74 6.37 -5.95 -1.23
C ALA A 74 7.29 -5.71 -0.01
N ILE A 75 6.73 -5.36 1.14
CA ILE A 75 7.50 -5.17 2.39
C ILE A 75 8.15 -6.49 2.81
N ASN A 76 7.41 -7.59 2.81
CA ASN A 76 7.94 -8.90 3.18
C ASN A 76 9.08 -9.33 2.24
N LEU A 77 8.91 -9.13 0.94
CA LEU A 77 9.94 -9.45 -0.06
C LEU A 77 11.18 -8.56 0.08
N THR A 78 11.00 -7.30 0.51
CA THR A 78 12.12 -6.39 0.80
C THR A 78 12.95 -6.91 1.97
N ILE A 79 12.29 -7.27 3.07
CA ILE A 79 12.97 -7.86 4.24
C ILE A 79 13.64 -9.18 3.85
N PHE A 80 12.94 -10.04 3.10
CA PHE A 80 13.48 -11.30 2.62
C PHE A 80 14.74 -11.11 1.77
N ALA A 81 14.72 -10.19 0.81
CA ALA A 81 15.87 -9.89 -0.05
C ALA A 81 17.07 -9.41 0.78
N MET A 82 16.86 -8.51 1.75
CA MET A 82 17.94 -8.03 2.62
C MET A 82 18.50 -9.11 3.56
N CYS A 83 17.70 -10.09 3.96
CA CYS A 83 18.14 -11.15 4.86
C CYS A 83 18.83 -12.32 4.15
N THR A 84 18.50 -12.57 2.88
CA THR A 84 18.97 -13.75 2.14
C THR A 84 20.03 -13.44 1.09
N HIS A 85 20.11 -12.20 0.62
CA HIS A 85 21.08 -11.83 -0.40
C HIS A 85 22.51 -11.77 0.19
N PRO A 86 23.54 -12.21 -0.54
CA PRO A 86 24.93 -12.14 -0.06
C PRO A 86 25.39 -10.73 0.32
N ARG A 87 24.92 -9.70 -0.41
CA ARG A 87 25.13 -8.27 -0.10
C ARG A 87 24.15 -7.71 0.94
N GLY A 88 23.34 -8.54 1.57
CA GLY A 88 22.25 -8.12 2.46
C GLY A 88 22.73 -7.27 3.66
N GLU A 89 23.85 -7.64 4.29
CA GLU A 89 24.43 -6.88 5.40
C GLU A 89 24.95 -5.50 4.96
N GLU A 90 25.57 -5.42 3.78
CA GLU A 90 26.03 -4.17 3.17
C GLU A 90 24.84 -3.22 2.93
N ILE A 91 23.76 -3.76 2.35
CA ILE A 91 22.53 -3.01 2.05
C ILE A 91 21.86 -2.51 3.33
N LYS A 92 21.72 -3.37 4.35
CA LYS A 92 21.15 -2.98 5.65
C LYS A 92 21.97 -1.88 6.33
N LYS A 93 23.31 -1.99 6.29
CA LYS A 93 24.20 -0.98 6.85
C LYS A 93 24.02 0.36 6.14
N ARG A 94 24.04 0.37 4.81
CA ARG A 94 23.89 1.59 4.01
C ARG A 94 22.53 2.26 4.19
N LEU A 95 21.44 1.47 4.29
CA LEU A 95 20.11 2.00 4.63
C LEU A 95 20.08 2.64 6.03
N TYR A 96 20.71 2.00 7.01
CA TYR A 96 20.78 2.54 8.36
C TYR A 96 21.55 3.87 8.41
N GLU A 97 22.68 3.95 7.71
CA GLU A 97 23.47 5.17 7.57
C GLU A 97 22.65 6.29 6.89
N GLU A 98 21.95 5.99 5.80
CA GLU A 98 21.06 6.95 5.13
C GLU A 98 19.96 7.48 6.06
N VAL A 99 19.30 6.60 6.82
CA VAL A 99 18.25 7.00 7.77
C VAL A 99 18.82 7.91 8.85
N LEU A 100 20.00 7.62 9.38
CA LEU A 100 20.65 8.47 10.40
C LEU A 100 21.09 9.82 9.84
N GLU A 101 21.51 9.89 8.57
CA GLU A 101 21.93 11.13 7.93
C GLU A 101 20.73 12.06 7.67
N ILE A 102 19.63 11.52 7.16
CA ILE A 102 18.45 12.31 6.74
C ILE A 102 17.51 12.56 7.92
N TRP A 103 17.40 11.61 8.85
CA TRP A 103 16.55 11.69 10.03
C TRP A 103 17.35 11.43 11.33
N PRO A 104 18.23 12.37 11.72
CA PRO A 104 19.14 12.18 12.86
C PRO A 104 18.45 12.27 14.23
N ASP A 105 17.32 12.97 14.33
CA ASP A 105 16.58 13.16 15.56
C ASP A 105 15.23 12.43 15.50
N THR A 106 15.19 11.25 16.12
CA THR A 106 13.98 10.41 16.17
C THR A 106 12.88 10.99 17.06
N SER A 107 13.15 12.06 17.81
CA SER A 107 12.11 12.78 18.56
C SER A 107 11.21 13.63 17.64
N VAL A 108 11.71 13.98 16.45
CA VAL A 108 10.93 14.66 15.40
C VAL A 108 10.14 13.61 14.62
N PRO A 109 8.81 13.76 14.47
CA PRO A 109 8.01 12.83 13.67
C PRO A 109 8.51 12.74 12.23
N LEU A 110 8.63 11.50 11.72
CA LEU A 110 9.00 11.24 10.34
C LEU A 110 7.94 11.81 9.40
N SER A 111 8.34 12.77 8.53
CA SER A 111 7.45 13.38 7.54
C SER A 111 7.58 12.69 6.18
N VAL A 112 6.55 12.84 5.34
CA VAL A 112 6.58 12.32 3.95
C VAL A 112 7.72 12.95 3.15
N ASP A 113 8.00 14.23 3.35
CA ASP A 113 9.09 14.92 2.65
C ASP A 113 10.47 14.36 3.05
N VAL A 114 10.65 13.97 4.32
CA VAL A 114 11.88 13.32 4.79
C VAL A 114 12.04 11.94 4.15
N VAL A 115 10.96 11.13 4.12
CA VAL A 115 10.98 9.80 3.47
C VAL A 115 11.28 9.90 1.98
N ASN A 116 10.70 10.89 1.29
CA ASN A 116 10.93 11.12 -0.13
C ASN A 116 12.38 11.54 -0.45
N ASN A 117 13.14 11.97 0.55
CA ASN A 117 14.54 12.33 0.41
C ASN A 117 15.51 11.18 0.74
N MET A 118 15.04 9.92 0.82
CA MET A 118 15.86 8.71 1.04
C MET A 118 16.09 7.95 -0.28
N PRO A 119 17.06 8.37 -1.13
CA PRO A 119 17.25 7.79 -2.46
C PRO A 119 17.66 6.31 -2.45
N TYR A 120 18.43 5.86 -1.47
CA TYR A 120 18.86 4.47 -1.37
C TYR A 120 17.73 3.55 -0.91
N LEU A 121 16.89 3.99 0.03
CA LEU A 121 15.64 3.30 0.37
C LEU A 121 14.74 3.13 -0.86
N ASP A 122 14.53 4.19 -1.62
CA ASP A 122 13.74 4.14 -2.86
C ASP A 122 14.38 3.18 -3.89
N ALA A 123 15.70 3.22 -4.04
CA ALA A 123 16.45 2.32 -4.92
C ALA A 123 16.31 0.84 -4.52
N VAL A 124 16.38 0.53 -3.22
CA VAL A 124 16.16 -0.82 -2.69
C VAL A 124 14.73 -1.29 -2.97
N LEU A 125 13.72 -0.46 -2.69
CA LEU A 125 12.33 -0.82 -2.92
C LEU A 125 12.04 -1.05 -4.42
N LYS A 126 12.56 -0.19 -5.30
CA LYS A 126 12.43 -0.36 -6.75
C LYS A 126 13.08 -1.64 -7.24
N GLU A 127 14.27 -1.97 -6.74
CA GLU A 127 14.96 -3.19 -7.13
C GLU A 127 14.24 -4.44 -6.60
N VAL A 128 13.64 -4.39 -5.42
CA VAL A 128 12.81 -5.49 -4.90
C VAL A 128 11.59 -5.68 -5.79
N LEU A 129 10.88 -4.61 -6.16
CA LEU A 129 9.72 -4.70 -7.04
C LEU A 129 10.09 -5.19 -8.45
N ARG A 130 11.32 -4.94 -8.90
CA ARG A 130 11.84 -5.46 -10.15
C ARG A 130 12.09 -6.97 -10.07
N VAL A 131 12.86 -7.40 -9.07
CA VAL A 131 13.34 -8.79 -8.94
C VAL A 131 12.27 -9.73 -8.37
N TYR A 132 11.46 -9.22 -7.44
CA TYR A 132 10.42 -9.94 -6.72
C TYR A 132 9.08 -9.16 -6.80
N PRO A 133 8.47 -9.02 -7.98
CA PRO A 133 7.21 -8.29 -8.13
C PRO A 133 6.07 -9.04 -7.40
N PRO A 134 5.28 -8.37 -6.53
CA PRO A 134 4.10 -8.97 -5.92
C PRO A 134 3.10 -9.54 -6.94
N VAL A 135 3.01 -8.91 -8.12
CA VAL A 135 2.22 -9.39 -9.26
C VAL A 135 3.17 -9.69 -10.42
N GLY A 136 3.51 -10.96 -10.61
CA GLY A 136 4.48 -11.38 -11.64
C GLY A 136 3.90 -11.51 -13.06
N VAL A 137 2.58 -11.63 -13.19
CA VAL A 137 1.91 -11.86 -14.47
C VAL A 137 0.53 -11.19 -14.48
N ILE A 138 0.18 -10.57 -15.60
CA ILE A 138 -1.18 -10.07 -15.86
C ILE A 138 -1.71 -10.67 -17.17
N HIS A 139 -3.02 -10.69 -17.35
CA HIS A 139 -3.63 -11.15 -18.59
C HIS A 139 -4.82 -10.29 -19.01
N ARG A 140 -5.17 -10.38 -20.30
CA ARG A 140 -6.36 -9.79 -20.89
C ARG A 140 -7.00 -10.77 -21.87
N THR A 141 -8.32 -10.83 -21.88
CA THR A 141 -9.07 -11.54 -22.92
C THR A 141 -9.43 -10.58 -24.03
N VAL A 142 -9.06 -10.92 -25.24
CA VAL A 142 -9.28 -10.11 -26.44
C VAL A 142 -10.77 -10.02 -26.73
N SER A 143 -11.32 -8.80 -26.75
CA SER A 143 -12.76 -8.56 -26.93
C SER A 143 -13.21 -8.58 -28.40
N ARG A 144 -12.28 -8.37 -29.32
CA ARG A 144 -12.45 -8.38 -30.78
C ARG A 144 -11.13 -8.72 -31.45
N ASP A 145 -11.17 -9.29 -32.65
CA ASP A 145 -9.97 -9.56 -33.43
C ASP A 145 -9.08 -8.30 -33.49
N PHE A 146 -7.80 -8.47 -33.18
CA PHE A 146 -6.84 -7.37 -33.13
C PHE A 146 -5.52 -7.77 -33.81
N GLU A 147 -4.96 -6.85 -34.58
CA GLU A 147 -3.69 -7.03 -35.29
C GLU A 147 -2.55 -6.52 -34.42
N ILE A 148 -1.52 -7.36 -34.17
CA ILE A 148 -0.32 -6.98 -33.41
C ILE A 148 0.72 -6.33 -34.33
N GLU A 149 1.00 -6.99 -35.45
CA GLU A 149 1.92 -6.59 -36.51
C GLU A 149 1.26 -6.93 -37.85
N ALA A 150 1.75 -6.35 -38.95
CA ALA A 150 1.24 -6.66 -40.29
C ALA A 150 1.19 -8.18 -40.50
N ASP A 151 -0.01 -8.70 -40.75
CA ASP A 151 -0.33 -10.12 -40.97
C ASP A 151 -0.41 -11.03 -39.73
N VAL A 152 -0.38 -10.48 -38.50
CA VAL A 152 -0.59 -11.23 -37.25
C VAL A 152 -1.87 -10.80 -36.54
N ILE A 153 -2.96 -11.55 -36.79
CA ILE A 153 -4.26 -11.35 -36.14
C ILE A 153 -4.39 -12.25 -34.92
N VAL A 154 -4.71 -11.66 -33.77
CA VAL A 154 -5.13 -12.39 -32.58
C VAL A 154 -6.66 -12.44 -32.53
N PRO A 155 -7.26 -13.64 -32.55
CA PRO A 155 -8.71 -13.79 -32.55
C PRO A 155 -9.36 -13.32 -31.25
N LYS A 156 -10.60 -12.85 -31.35
CA LYS A 156 -11.50 -12.65 -30.23
C LYS A 156 -11.56 -13.89 -29.33
N GLY A 157 -11.55 -13.66 -28.02
CA GLY A 157 -11.58 -14.70 -27.00
C GLY A 157 -10.20 -15.25 -26.63
N THR A 158 -9.13 -14.89 -27.36
CA THR A 158 -7.77 -15.26 -26.98
C THR A 158 -7.37 -14.57 -25.68
N MET A 159 -6.76 -15.32 -24.76
CA MET A 159 -6.18 -14.77 -23.53
C MET A 159 -4.70 -14.46 -23.75
N VAL A 160 -4.35 -13.18 -23.68
CA VAL A 160 -2.98 -12.70 -23.80
C VAL A 160 -2.40 -12.53 -22.41
N TRP A 161 -1.27 -13.17 -22.15
CA TRP A 161 -0.55 -13.13 -20.88
C TRP A 161 0.71 -12.26 -21.03
N LEU A 162 0.95 -11.39 -20.06
CA LEU A 162 2.15 -10.57 -19.96
C LEU A 162 2.88 -10.92 -18.66
N SER A 163 4.09 -11.48 -18.77
CA SER A 163 4.93 -11.75 -17.61
C SER A 163 5.77 -10.52 -17.26
N ILE A 164 5.35 -9.80 -16.22
CA ILE A 164 6.11 -8.70 -15.64
C ILE A 164 7.45 -9.21 -15.13
N TYR A 165 7.45 -10.37 -14.47
CA TYR A 165 8.67 -11.00 -13.96
C TYR A 165 9.71 -11.26 -15.06
N LEU A 166 9.33 -11.90 -16.18
CA LEU A 166 10.28 -12.19 -17.25
C LEU A 166 10.79 -10.92 -17.94
N LEU A 167 9.93 -9.90 -18.09
CA LEU A 167 10.35 -8.61 -18.66
C LEU A 167 11.37 -7.91 -17.76
N HIS A 168 11.16 -7.93 -16.44
CA HIS A 168 12.08 -7.35 -15.47
C HIS A 168 13.41 -8.10 -15.35
N MET A 169 13.49 -9.34 -15.82
CA MET A 169 14.70 -10.17 -15.83
C MET A 169 15.33 -10.30 -17.23
N ASN A 170 14.82 -9.59 -18.22
CA ASN A 170 15.28 -9.72 -19.60
C ASN A 170 16.67 -9.07 -19.78
N PRO A 171 17.72 -9.82 -20.15
CA PRO A 171 19.06 -9.29 -20.31
C PRO A 171 19.19 -8.28 -21.47
N ILE A 172 18.27 -8.30 -22.43
CA ILE A 172 18.23 -7.30 -23.52
C ILE A 172 17.95 -5.90 -22.94
N VAL A 173 17.15 -5.82 -21.87
CA VAL A 173 16.76 -4.56 -21.23
C VAL A 173 17.65 -4.23 -20.04
N TRP A 174 17.99 -5.24 -19.23
CA TRP A 174 18.65 -5.09 -17.93
C TRP A 174 20.14 -5.50 -17.91
N GLY A 175 20.68 -5.92 -19.06
CA GLY A 175 22.06 -6.39 -19.21
C GLY A 175 22.29 -7.80 -18.66
N GLU A 176 23.55 -8.25 -18.69
CA GLU A 176 23.94 -9.61 -18.28
C GLU A 176 23.56 -9.93 -16.82
N ARG A 177 23.60 -8.91 -15.96
CA ARG A 177 23.31 -9.00 -14.53
C ARG A 177 21.81 -8.87 -14.23
N ALA A 178 20.92 -9.00 -15.20
CA ALA A 178 19.47 -8.78 -15.04
C ALA A 178 18.85 -9.54 -13.86
N LYS A 179 19.36 -10.73 -13.53
CA LYS A 179 18.85 -11.57 -12.44
C LYS A 179 19.43 -11.24 -11.07
N GLU A 180 20.44 -10.38 -11.00
CA GLU A 180 21.07 -9.97 -9.75
C GLU A 180 20.30 -8.82 -9.11
N PHE A 181 20.23 -8.85 -7.78
CA PHE A 181 19.65 -7.79 -6.97
C PHE A 181 20.69 -6.70 -6.72
N ILE A 182 20.56 -5.56 -7.43
CA ILE A 182 21.49 -4.44 -7.39
C ILE A 182 20.70 -3.14 -7.22
N PRO A 183 20.46 -2.68 -5.98
CA PRO A 183 19.78 -1.41 -5.73
C PRO A 183 20.42 -0.23 -6.46
N GLU A 184 21.75 -0.23 -6.61
CA GLU A 184 22.52 0.86 -7.23
C GLU A 184 22.12 1.16 -8.70
N ARG A 185 21.39 0.26 -9.37
CA ARG A 185 20.83 0.50 -10.71
C ARG A 185 19.95 1.74 -10.78
N TRP A 186 19.26 2.05 -9.69
CA TRP A 186 18.31 3.15 -9.59
C TRP A 186 18.95 4.47 -9.17
N LEU A 187 20.27 4.46 -8.93
CA LEU A 187 21.05 5.62 -8.53
C LEU A 187 21.73 6.31 -9.72
N GLY A 188 22.46 7.39 -9.44
CA GLY A 188 23.17 8.19 -10.43
C GLY A 188 24.19 7.38 -11.25
N PRO A 189 24.63 7.89 -12.43
CA PRO A 189 25.59 7.20 -13.30
C PRO A 189 26.90 6.79 -12.60
N GLU A 190 27.34 7.57 -11.60
CA GLU A 190 28.59 7.34 -10.86
C GLU A 190 28.53 6.11 -9.95
N GLU A 191 27.36 5.81 -9.38
CA GLU A 191 27.15 4.67 -8.48
C GLU A 191 26.79 3.39 -9.24
N ARG A 192 26.26 3.52 -10.47
CA ARG A 192 26.02 2.40 -11.39
C ARG A 192 27.28 1.71 -11.89
N GLN A 193 28.43 2.38 -11.85
CA GLN A 193 29.71 1.87 -12.35
C GLN A 193 30.60 1.22 -11.28
N GLN A 194 30.26 1.39 -9.99
CA GLN A 194 31.07 0.89 -8.87
C GLN A 194 30.71 -0.53 -8.43
N VAL A 195 29.81 -1.21 -9.16
CA VAL A 195 29.30 -2.55 -8.83
C VAL A 195 29.46 -3.52 -9.98
#